data_AF-A0A1H9DCN2-F1
#
_entry.id   AF-A0A1H9DCN2-F1
#
_cell.length_a   1.000
_cell.length_b   1.000
_cell.length_c   1.000
_cell.angle_alpha   90.00
_cell.angle_beta   90.00
_cell.angle_gamma   90.00
#
_symmetry.space_group_name_H-M   'P 1'
#
loop_
_entity.id
_entity.type
_entity.pdbx_description
1 polymer ?
#
loop_
_entity_poly.entity_id
_entity_poly.type
_entity_poly.pdbx_seq_one_letter_code
_entity_poly.pdbx_strand_id
1 'polypeptide(L)' 'MSLENIPKDPVMLMSFLNMKLRDHYSSLEALADDMDINDQELKNILDKLQNAGFTYNNARNQFV' A
#
# COMPACT_ATOMS: atom_id res chain seq x y z
N MET A 1 -11.44 0.22 8.74
CA MET A 1 -10.52 0.58 9.86
C MET A 1 -10.12 2.04 9.66
N SER A 2 -10.08 2.88 10.71
CA SER A 2 -9.69 4.28 10.54
C SER A 2 -8.22 4.41 10.09
N LEU A 3 -7.93 5.35 9.18
CA LEU A 3 -6.61 5.70 8.60
C LEU A 3 -5.49 6.01 9.62
N GLU A 4 -5.79 6.06 10.91
CA GLU A 4 -4.85 6.41 11.99
C GLU A 4 -3.71 5.39 12.16
N ASN A 5 -3.84 4.17 11.64
CA ASN A 5 -2.85 3.10 11.77
C ASN A 5 -1.91 2.93 10.57
N ILE A 6 -2.01 3.77 9.52
CA ILE A 6 -1.14 3.68 8.36
C ILE A 6 0.16 4.47 8.61
N PRO A 7 1.36 3.83 8.50
CA PRO A 7 2.62 4.54 8.68
C PRO A 7 2.78 5.69 7.69
N LYS A 8 3.31 6.81 8.17
CA LYS A 8 3.59 7.98 7.33
C LYS A 8 5.01 7.99 6.76
N ASP A 9 5.95 7.26 7.34
CA ASP A 9 7.28 7.13 6.75
C ASP A 9 7.19 6.22 5.50
N PRO A 10 7.76 6.60 4.34
CA PRO A 10 7.64 5.80 3.11
C PRO A 10 8.18 4.37 3.23
N VAL A 11 9.28 4.16 3.97
CA VAL A 11 9.88 2.83 4.13
C VAL A 11 9.02 1.95 5.03
N MET A 12 8.50 2.53 6.13
CA MET A 12 7.54 1.84 7.01
C MET A 12 6.21 1.57 6.31
N LEU A 13 5.73 2.50 5.50
CA LEU A 13 4.50 2.36 4.72
C LEU A 13 4.64 1.22 3.71
N MET A 14 5.75 1.18 2.97
CA MET A 14 6.06 0.09 2.04
C MET A 14 6.07 -1.25 2.77
N SER A 15 6.76 -1.34 3.92
CA SER A 15 6.86 -2.57 4.70
C SER A 15 5.49 -3.04 5.22
N PHE A 16 4.68 -2.09 5.70
CA PHE A 16 3.32 -2.37 6.16
C PHE A 16 2.43 -2.90 5.05
N LEU A 17 2.42 -2.26 3.88
CA LEU A 17 1.64 -2.70 2.73
C LEU A 17 2.12 -4.07 2.24
N ASN A 18 3.43 -4.30 2.12
CA ASN A 18 3.97 -5.59 1.70
C ASN A 18 3.61 -6.73 2.68
N MET A 19 3.63 -6.46 3.99
CA MET A 19 3.21 -7.45 4.99
C MET A 19 1.72 -7.80 4.80
N LYS A 20 0.87 -6.80 4.60
CA LYS A 20 -0.56 -7.00 4.37
C LYS A 20 -0.85 -7.73 3.06
N LEU A 21 -0.20 -7.34 1.96
CA LEU A 21 -0.33 -8.00 0.66
C LEU A 21 0.14 -9.46 0.71
N ARG A 22 1.22 -9.76 1.42
CA ARG A 22 1.72 -11.13 1.55
C ARG A 22 0.76 -12.03 2.34
N ASP A 23 0.25 -11.52 3.46
CA ASP A 23 -0.42 -12.36 4.46
C ASP A 23 -1.96 -12.39 4.28
N HIS A 24 -2.55 -11.38 3.64
CA HIS A 24 -4.00 -11.17 3.67
C HIS A 24 -4.67 -10.85 2.33
N TYR A 25 -3.98 -10.31 1.32
CA TYR A 25 -4.64 -9.77 0.12
C TYR A 25 -4.02 -10.27 -1.19
N SER A 26 -4.86 -10.62 -2.16
CA SER A 26 -4.41 -11.08 -3.49
C SER A 26 -3.92 -9.95 -4.41
N SER A 27 -4.28 -8.71 -4.12
CA SER A 27 -3.86 -7.53 -4.90
C SER A 27 -3.92 -6.25 -4.07
N LEU A 28 -3.35 -5.17 -4.60
CA LEU A 28 -3.42 -3.85 -3.98
C LEU A 28 -4.85 -3.31 -3.93
N GLU A 29 -5.66 -3.61 -4.93
CA GLU A 29 -7.07 -3.22 -4.98
C GLU A 29 -7.89 -3.90 -3.88
N ALA A 30 -7.65 -5.21 -3.64
CA ALA A 30 -8.31 -5.94 -2.57
C ALA A 30 -7.93 -5.42 -1.18
N LEU A 31 -6.67 -5.00 -1.00
CA LEU A 31 -6.21 -4.32 0.22
C LEU A 31 -6.92 -2.97 0.38
N ALA A 32 -6.99 -2.17 -0.69
CA ALA A 32 -7.61 -0.86 -0.64
C ALA A 32 -9.10 -0.93 -0.29
N ASP A 33 -9.83 -1.88 -0.89
CA ASP A 33 -11.26 -2.10 -0.64
C ASP A 33 -11.53 -2.48 0.83
N ASP A 34 -10.81 -3.47 1.37
CA ASP A 34 -10.98 -3.91 2.77
C ASP A 34 -10.56 -2.85 3.80
N MET A 35 -9.55 -2.03 3.44
CA MET A 35 -9.08 -0.93 4.28
C MET A 35 -9.90 0.36 4.13
N ASP A 36 -10.94 0.38 3.28
CA ASP A 36 -11.75 1.57 2.98
C ASP A 36 -10.89 2.75 2.47
N ILE A 37 -9.86 2.43 1.68
CA ILE A 37 -8.98 3.39 1.02
C ILE A 37 -9.60 3.72 -0.33
N ASN A 38 -9.98 4.98 -0.51
CA ASN A 38 -10.54 5.42 -1.79
C ASN A 38 -9.45 5.64 -2.86
N ASP A 39 -9.85 5.78 -4.12
CA ASP A 39 -8.95 5.97 -5.26
C ASP A 39 -7.97 7.14 -5.08
N GLN A 40 -8.41 8.24 -4.47
CA GLN A 40 -7.59 9.42 -4.26
C GLN A 40 -6.52 9.19 -3.19
N GLU A 41 -6.86 8.48 -2.12
CA GLU A 41 -5.92 8.09 -1.07
C GLU A 41 -4.92 7.06 -1.56
N LEU A 42 -5.40 6.06 -2.33
CA LEU A 42 -4.54 5.06 -2.94
C LEU A 42 -3.52 5.72 -3.87
N LYS A 43 -3.95 6.66 -4.70
CA LYS A 43 -3.06 7.44 -5.55
C LYS A 43 -2.01 8.21 -4.75
N ASN A 44 -2.40 8.86 -3.65
CA ASN A 44 -1.47 9.58 -2.79
C ASN A 44 -0.42 8.64 -2.15
N ILE A 45 -0.83 7.42 -1.75
CA ILE A 45 0.07 6.39 -1.24
C ILE A 45 1.07 5.96 -2.32
N LEU A 46 0.58 5.67 -3.53
CA LEU A 46 1.40 5.29 -4.67
C LEU A 46 2.42 6.37 -5.03
N ASP A 47 1.97 7.62 -5.16
CA ASP A 47 2.84 8.76 -5.50
C ASP A 47 3.92 8.96 -4.41
N LYS A 48 3.56 8.81 -3.13
CA LYS A 48 4.50 8.91 -2.02
C LYS A 48 5.56 7.82 -2.04
N LEU A 49 5.16 6.58 -2.30
CA LEU A 49 6.06 5.44 -2.40
C LEU A 49 6.97 5.58 -3.62
N GLN A 50 6.42 6.01 -4.76
CA GLN A 50 7.17 6.26 -5.98
C GLN A 50 8.22 7.35 -5.79
N ASN A 51 7.88 8.46 -5.12
CA ASN A 51 8.84 9.52 -4.79
C ASN A 51 9.96 9.04 -3.85
N ALA A 52 9.71 7.99 -3.05
CA ALA A 52 10.71 7.33 -2.23
C ALA A 52 11.48 6.22 -2.96
N GLY A 53 11.18 5.97 -4.24
CA GLY A 53 11.83 4.97 -5.07
C GLY A 53 11.17 3.58 -5.08
N PHE A 54 9.98 3.45 -4.46
CA PHE A 54 9.25 2.18 -4.41
C PHE A 54 8.11 2.15 -5.44
N THR A 55 7.97 1.02 -6.14
CA THR A 55 6.90 0.83 -7.13
C THR A 55 6.17 -0.49 -6.91
N TYR A 56 4.85 -0.50 -7.12
CA TYR A 56 4.07 -1.72 -6.98
C TYR A 56 4.31 -2.66 -8.17
N ASN A 57 4.76 -3.88 -7.88
CA ASN A 57 4.90 -4.96 -8.84
C ASN A 57 3.71 -5.91 -8.72
N ASN A 58 2.77 -5.80 -9.66
CA ASN A 58 1.54 -6.60 -9.67
C ASN A 58 1.84 -8.12 -9.77
N ALA A 59 2.83 -8.53 -10.59
CA ALA A 59 3.20 -9.94 -10.74
C ALA A 59 3.74 -10.58 -9.46
N ARG A 60 4.35 -9.78 -8.57
CA ARG A 60 4.87 -10.23 -7.27
C ARG A 60 3.95 -9.86 -6.10
N ASN A 61 2.86 -9.14 -6.37
CA ASN A 61 1.95 -8.57 -5.38
C ASN A 61 2.68 -7.85 -4.23
N GLN A 62 3.66 -6.99 -4.55
CA GLN A 62 4.43 -6.25 -3.55
C GLN A 62 5.08 -5.01 -4.16
N PHE A 63 5.45 -4.06 -3.30
CA PHE A 63 6.30 -2.92 -3.61
C PHE A 63 7.77 -3.34 -3.65
N VAL A 64 8.51 -2.87 -4.67
CA VAL A 64 9.95 -3.08 -4.89
C VAL A 64 10.70 -1.78 -5.08
#